data_AF-A0A7R9WWA2-F1
#
_entry.id   AF-A0A7R9WWA2-F1
#
_cell.length_a   1.000
_cell.length_b   1.000
_cell.length_c   1.000
_cell.angle_alpha   90.00
_cell.angle_beta   90.00
_cell.angle_gamma   90.00
#
_symmetry.space_group_name_H-M   'P 1'
#
loop_
_entity.id
_entity.type
_entity.pdbx_description
1 polymer ?
#
loop_
_entity_poly.entity_id
_entity_poly.type
_entity_poly.pdbx_seq_one_letter_code
_entity_poly.pdbx_strand_id
1 'polypeptide(L)'
;NTMTIPLPNVNPKHFRSMLRFIYSGDTSFLASPAAEHPSIGGNRATGANSMNVDTHVARSRLAQQRYKDFQDLLVVANEFGCWKLKLIIEAQLINKHLTGASMIDLLLLAREHECVMLKDAGIRMAAKNVDELFGHPECGRLIACTELMTEVHVMRKGDVPSDGTVNDEFSKMSVMELYESLDGKDNVKVEAYMDRPSLLELVRSAAAETPAETPADTPTEMDTEESK
;
A
#
# COMPACT_ATOMS: atom_id res chain seq x y z
N ASN A 1 9.55 14.26 36.16
CA ASN A 1 8.87 14.77 34.96
C ASN A 1 8.39 13.63 34.09
N THR A 2 7.10 13.31 34.14
CA THR A 2 6.47 12.42 33.16
C THR A 2 6.05 13.28 31.97
N MET A 3 6.77 13.17 30.85
CA MET A 3 6.39 13.83 29.60
C MET A 3 5.24 13.02 28.98
N THR A 4 4.03 13.55 29.04
CA THR A 4 2.83 12.93 28.45
C THR A 4 2.69 13.41 27.01
N ILE A 5 2.64 12.48 26.05
CA ILE A 5 2.36 12.78 24.63
C ILE A 5 0.86 12.52 24.39
N PRO A 6 0.04 13.54 24.11
CA PRO A 6 -1.37 13.34 23.80
C PRO A 6 -1.54 12.71 22.42
N LEU A 7 -2.32 11.63 22.33
CA LEU A 7 -2.68 10.96 21.08
C LEU A 7 -4.19 11.17 20.83
N PRO A 8 -4.60 12.20 20.08
CA PRO A 8 -6.01 12.41 19.76
C PRO A 8 -6.52 11.33 18.81
N ASN A 9 -7.79 10.93 18.98
CA ASN A 9 -8.57 10.10 18.05
C ASN A 9 -8.15 8.62 17.86
N VAL A 10 -7.19 8.12 18.65
CA VAL A 10 -6.76 6.72 18.55
C VAL A 10 -7.48 5.86 19.59
N ASN A 11 -8.17 4.82 19.14
CA ASN A 11 -8.78 3.85 20.05
C ASN A 11 -7.69 3.10 20.85
N PRO A 12 -7.75 3.10 22.21
CA PRO A 12 -6.74 2.45 23.04
C PRO A 12 -6.52 0.96 22.73
N LYS A 13 -7.57 0.27 22.25
CA LYS A 13 -7.48 -1.15 21.86
C LYS A 13 -6.57 -1.33 20.64
N HIS A 14 -6.79 -0.53 19.59
CA HIS A 14 -6.01 -0.61 18.36
C HIS A 14 -4.57 -0.15 18.57
N PHE A 15 -4.37 0.90 19.38
CA PHE A 15 -3.04 1.34 19.79
C PHE A 15 -2.26 0.25 20.52
N ARG A 16 -2.89 -0.46 21.48
CA ARG A 16 -2.26 -1.59 22.18
C ARG A 16 -1.91 -2.73 21.23
N SER A 17 -2.78 -3.06 20.29
CA SER A 17 -2.50 -4.08 19.27
C SER A 17 -1.32 -3.69 18.39
N MET A 18 -1.24 -2.42 17.98
CA MET A 18 -0.10 -1.89 17.23
C MET A 18 1.19 -1.97 18.04
N LEU A 19 1.18 -1.54 19.32
CA LEU A 19 2.35 -1.67 20.20
C LEU A 19 2.78 -3.13 20.37
N ARG A 20 1.83 -4.04 20.59
CA ARG A 20 2.12 -5.49 20.67
C ARG A 20 2.78 -5.99 19.38
N PHE A 21 2.32 -5.54 18.22
CA PHE A 21 2.96 -5.88 16.96
C PHE A 21 4.38 -5.32 16.86
N ILE A 22 4.62 -4.06 17.22
CA ILE A 22 5.95 -3.43 17.16
C ILE A 22 6.96 -4.16 18.04
N TYR A 23 6.58 -4.52 19.27
CA TYR A 23 7.50 -5.12 20.24
C TYR A 23 7.63 -6.63 20.15
N SER A 24 6.58 -7.34 19.72
CA SER A 24 6.57 -8.81 19.70
C SER A 24 6.56 -9.40 18.30
N GLY A 25 6.28 -8.62 17.25
CA GLY A 25 6.02 -9.12 15.90
C GLY A 25 4.74 -9.97 15.81
N ASP A 26 3.94 -10.01 16.88
CA ASP A 26 2.82 -10.92 17.02
C ASP A 26 1.59 -10.41 16.25
N THR A 27 1.09 -11.24 15.33
CA THR A 27 -0.10 -10.97 14.52
C THR A 27 -1.27 -11.88 14.88
N SER A 28 -1.19 -12.63 15.99
CA SER A 28 -2.25 -13.55 16.43
C SER A 28 -3.61 -12.88 16.58
N PHE A 29 -3.64 -11.60 16.95
CA PHE A 29 -4.86 -10.83 17.06
C PHE A 29 -5.53 -10.54 15.69
N LEU A 30 -4.81 -10.68 14.59
CA LEU A 30 -5.32 -10.60 13.20
C LEU A 30 -5.75 -11.98 12.67
N ALA A 31 -5.35 -13.07 13.33
CA ALA A 31 -5.73 -14.41 12.91
C ALA A 31 -7.22 -14.65 13.15
N SER A 32 -7.89 -15.27 12.18
CA SER A 32 -9.28 -15.69 12.36
C SER A 32 -9.30 -16.96 13.20
N PRO A 33 -10.24 -17.15 14.14
CA PRO A 33 -10.38 -18.37 14.92
C PRO A 33 -10.78 -19.60 14.09
N ALA A 34 -10.83 -19.50 12.76
CA ALA A 34 -11.18 -20.59 11.86
C ALA A 34 -10.03 -21.58 11.55
N ALA A 35 -8.80 -21.31 11.99
CA ALA A 35 -7.65 -22.17 11.69
C ALA A 35 -7.39 -23.29 12.73
N GLU A 36 -8.20 -23.40 13.78
CA GLU A 36 -8.16 -24.55 14.69
C GLU A 36 -9.32 -25.50 14.37
N HIS A 37 -9.07 -26.44 13.47
CA HIS A 37 -9.87 -27.66 13.40
C HIS A 37 -9.81 -28.35 14.76
N PRO A 38 -10.94 -28.53 15.48
CA PRO A 38 -10.96 -29.49 16.57
C PRO A 38 -10.90 -30.87 15.93
N SER A 39 -9.78 -31.55 16.17
CA SER A 39 -9.60 -32.96 15.86
C SER A 39 -10.84 -33.75 16.28
N ILE A 40 -11.36 -34.51 15.32
CA ILE A 40 -12.43 -35.49 15.46
C ILE A 40 -12.12 -36.41 16.64
N GLY A 41 -13.02 -36.44 17.62
CA GLY A 41 -12.93 -37.36 18.76
C GLY A 41 -14.15 -37.34 19.65
N GLY A 42 -15.09 -38.28 19.42
CA GLY A 42 -15.94 -38.83 20.48
C GLY A 42 -17.42 -38.42 20.50
N ASN A 43 -18.24 -39.23 19.82
CA ASN A 43 -19.61 -39.68 20.15
C ASN A 43 -20.35 -39.03 21.33
N ARG A 44 -21.60 -38.55 21.11
CA ARG A 44 -22.87 -39.25 21.47
C ARG A 44 -24.10 -38.34 21.29
N ALA A 45 -25.14 -38.94 20.69
CA ALA A 45 -26.55 -38.83 21.05
C ALA A 45 -27.29 -37.48 21.03
N THR A 46 -28.20 -37.41 20.03
CA THR A 46 -29.64 -37.17 20.19
C THR A 46 -30.11 -35.83 20.78
N GLY A 47 -30.68 -35.01 19.89
CA GLY A 47 -31.80 -34.09 20.18
C GLY A 47 -31.43 -32.62 20.35
N ALA A 48 -31.54 -31.82 19.27
CA ALA A 48 -31.76 -30.36 19.35
C ALA A 48 -31.96 -29.72 17.96
N ASN A 49 -33.17 -29.81 17.40
CA ASN A 49 -33.60 -28.96 16.27
C ASN A 49 -34.31 -27.70 16.82
N SER A 50 -33.64 -26.87 17.64
CA SER A 50 -34.22 -25.59 18.10
C SER A 50 -33.21 -24.62 18.75
N MET A 51 -32.03 -24.39 18.15
CA MET A 51 -31.04 -23.40 18.68
C MET A 51 -30.13 -22.74 17.62
N ASN A 52 -30.49 -22.80 16.33
CA ASN A 52 -29.55 -22.44 15.25
C ASN A 52 -29.62 -20.97 14.75
N VAL A 53 -30.61 -20.19 15.20
CA VAL A 53 -30.81 -18.81 14.70
C VAL A 53 -29.97 -17.81 15.49
N ASP A 54 -29.94 -17.92 16.82
CA ASP A 54 -29.17 -17.00 17.69
C ASP A 54 -27.66 -17.11 17.47
N THR A 55 -27.16 -18.32 17.18
CA THR A 55 -25.75 -18.58 16.88
C THR A 55 -25.32 -17.98 15.54
N HIS A 56 -26.19 -17.97 14.53
CA HIS A 56 -25.90 -17.37 13.23
C HIS A 56 -25.85 -15.83 13.31
N VAL A 57 -26.78 -15.21 14.05
CA VAL A 57 -26.81 -13.76 14.26
C VAL A 57 -25.60 -13.30 15.07
N ALA A 58 -25.21 -14.03 16.11
CA ALA A 58 -24.02 -13.71 16.91
C ALA A 58 -22.73 -13.78 16.07
N ARG A 59 -22.60 -14.80 15.21
CA ARG A 59 -21.44 -14.92 14.29
C ARG A 59 -21.38 -13.77 13.30
N SER A 60 -22.50 -13.37 12.72
CA SER A 60 -22.56 -12.24 11.79
C SER A 60 -22.12 -10.93 12.45
N ARG A 61 -22.58 -10.65 13.68
CA ARG A 61 -22.14 -9.47 14.45
C ARG A 61 -20.65 -9.48 14.75
N LEU A 62 -20.09 -10.64 15.12
CA LEU A 62 -18.65 -10.77 15.37
C LEU A 62 -17.82 -10.55 14.09
N ALA A 63 -18.31 -11.03 12.94
CA ALA A 63 -17.65 -10.80 11.66
C ALA A 63 -17.68 -9.32 11.24
N GLN A 64 -18.81 -8.64 11.43
CA GLN A 64 -18.93 -7.20 11.19
C GLN A 64 -18.03 -6.39 12.14
N GLN A 65 -17.98 -6.76 13.42
CA GLN A 65 -17.10 -6.10 14.38
C GLN A 65 -15.63 -6.30 14.02
N ARG A 66 -15.25 -7.51 13.61
CA ARG A 66 -13.88 -7.81 13.14
C ARG A 66 -13.52 -6.97 11.92
N TYR A 67 -14.42 -6.86 10.96
CA TYR A 67 -14.23 -6.02 9.78
C TYR A 67 -13.94 -4.57 10.18
N LYS A 68 -14.75 -4.00 11.08
CA LYS A 68 -14.53 -2.65 11.59
C LYS A 68 -13.23 -2.50 12.38
N ASP A 69 -12.91 -3.48 13.22
CA ASP A 69 -11.63 -3.52 13.97
C ASP A 69 -10.41 -3.51 13.01
N PHE A 70 -10.49 -4.20 11.87
CA PHE A 70 -9.43 -4.17 10.85
C PHE A 70 -9.33 -2.80 10.17
N GLN A 71 -10.46 -2.17 9.84
CA GLN A 71 -10.46 -0.82 9.25
C GLN A 71 -9.84 0.20 10.21
N ASP A 72 -10.32 0.24 11.45
CA ASP A 72 -9.81 1.17 12.47
C ASP A 72 -8.32 0.95 12.72
N LEU A 73 -7.88 -0.31 12.79
CA LEU A 73 -6.47 -0.63 12.98
C LEU A 73 -5.61 -0.25 11.75
N LEU A 74 -6.15 -0.36 10.54
CA LEU A 74 -5.47 0.08 9.33
C LEU A 74 -5.23 1.59 9.36
N VAL A 75 -6.24 2.38 9.78
CA VAL A 75 -6.10 3.84 9.98
C VAL A 75 -4.97 4.13 10.96
N VAL A 76 -4.98 3.48 12.13
CA VAL A 76 -3.94 3.65 13.15
C VAL A 76 -2.57 3.23 12.61
N ALA A 77 -2.46 2.09 11.92
CA ALA A 77 -1.19 1.65 11.35
C ALA A 77 -0.64 2.65 10.33
N ASN A 78 -1.52 3.32 9.56
CA ASN A 78 -1.15 4.36 8.62
C ASN A 78 -0.68 5.64 9.33
N GLU A 79 -1.42 6.13 10.33
CA GLU A 79 -1.08 7.34 11.10
C GLU A 79 0.27 7.25 11.81
N PHE A 80 0.62 6.07 12.32
CA PHE A 80 1.89 5.83 13.02
C PHE A 80 3.01 5.31 12.11
N GLY A 81 2.80 5.26 10.79
CA GLY A 81 3.83 4.83 9.82
C GLY A 81 4.24 3.36 9.94
N CYS A 82 3.39 2.51 10.51
CA CYS A 82 3.65 1.09 10.72
C CYS A 82 3.36 0.28 9.44
N TRP A 83 4.20 0.46 8.41
CA TRP A 83 4.00 -0.11 7.08
C TRP A 83 3.84 -1.64 7.06
N LYS A 84 4.62 -2.37 7.87
CA LYS A 84 4.50 -3.85 7.97
C LYS A 84 3.13 -4.28 8.46
N LEU A 85 2.60 -3.60 9.48
CA LEU A 85 1.29 -3.90 10.04
C LEU A 85 0.19 -3.57 9.03
N LYS A 86 0.30 -2.39 8.40
CA LYS A 86 -0.61 -1.95 7.32
C LYS A 86 -0.70 -3.02 6.21
N LEU A 87 0.43 -3.50 5.72
CA LEU A 87 0.50 -4.51 4.67
C LEU A 87 -0.19 -5.83 5.06
N ILE A 88 0.02 -6.28 6.29
CA ILE A 88 -0.61 -7.51 6.81
C ILE A 88 -2.12 -7.33 6.91
N ILE A 89 -2.60 -6.17 7.36
CA ILE A 89 -4.02 -5.87 7.45
C ILE A 89 -4.65 -5.79 6.05
N GLU A 90 -3.98 -5.14 5.09
CA GLU A 90 -4.41 -5.11 3.68
C GLU A 90 -4.60 -6.53 3.14
N ALA A 91 -3.62 -7.41 3.34
CA ALA A 91 -3.72 -8.80 2.92
C ALA A 91 -4.91 -9.54 3.57
N GLN A 92 -5.20 -9.28 4.86
CA GLN A 92 -6.35 -9.89 5.53
C GLN A 92 -7.68 -9.36 5.01
N LEU A 93 -7.78 -8.06 4.74
CA LEU A 93 -8.97 -7.44 4.16
C LEU A 93 -9.24 -7.99 2.75
N ILE A 94 -8.21 -8.11 1.91
CA ILE A 94 -8.33 -8.72 0.58
C ILE A 94 -8.83 -10.16 0.67
N ASN A 95 -8.23 -10.98 1.53
CA ASN A 95 -8.52 -12.42 1.58
C ASN A 95 -9.88 -12.77 2.21
N LYS A 96 -10.35 -11.97 3.17
CA LYS A 96 -11.54 -12.33 3.99
C LYS A 96 -12.73 -11.42 3.79
N HIS A 97 -12.50 -10.18 3.37
CA HIS A 97 -13.50 -9.12 3.42
C HIS A 97 -13.71 -8.40 2.09
N LEU A 98 -12.94 -8.72 1.05
CA LEU A 98 -13.17 -8.19 -0.28
C LEU A 98 -14.26 -9.02 -0.97
N THR A 99 -15.50 -8.55 -0.86
CA THR A 99 -16.69 -9.13 -1.50
C THR A 99 -17.39 -8.03 -2.28
N GLY A 100 -18.28 -8.35 -3.24
CA GLY A 100 -18.92 -7.32 -4.07
C GLY A 100 -19.67 -6.25 -3.26
N ALA A 101 -20.25 -6.61 -2.12
CA ALA A 101 -20.93 -5.68 -1.22
C ALA A 101 -19.98 -4.74 -0.45
N SER A 102 -18.80 -5.22 -0.04
CA SER A 102 -17.82 -4.44 0.73
C SER A 102 -16.73 -3.80 -0.13
N MET A 103 -16.70 -4.12 -1.43
CA MET A 103 -15.69 -3.67 -2.38
C MET A 103 -15.63 -2.14 -2.47
N ILE A 104 -16.77 -1.46 -2.53
CA ILE A 104 -16.82 0.01 -2.63
C ILE A 104 -16.25 0.67 -1.38
N ASP A 105 -16.66 0.21 -0.19
CA ASP A 105 -16.16 0.77 1.07
C ASP A 105 -14.65 0.53 1.24
N LEU A 106 -14.16 -0.66 0.88
CA LEU A 106 -12.73 -0.97 0.91
C LEU A 106 -11.92 -0.17 -0.11
N LEU A 107 -12.45 0.09 -1.29
CA LEU A 107 -11.79 0.93 -2.29
C LEU A 107 -11.68 2.39 -1.84
N LEU A 108 -12.73 2.93 -1.25
CA LEU A 108 -12.71 4.29 -0.70
C LEU A 108 -11.73 4.40 0.46
N LEU A 109 -11.75 3.41 1.38
CA LEU A 109 -10.78 3.33 2.48
C LEU A 109 -9.34 3.22 1.96
N ALA A 110 -9.12 2.40 0.92
CA ALA A 110 -7.80 2.21 0.34
C ALA A 110 -7.27 3.48 -0.33
N ARG A 111 -8.15 4.29 -0.92
CA ARG A 111 -7.80 5.62 -1.44
C ARG A 111 -7.43 6.57 -0.31
N GLU A 112 -8.27 6.66 0.72
CA GLU A 112 -8.09 7.60 1.83
C GLU A 112 -6.81 7.34 2.64
N HIS A 113 -6.42 6.07 2.81
CA HIS A 113 -5.23 5.69 3.54
C HIS A 113 -4.09 5.18 2.67
N GLU A 114 -4.10 5.45 1.37
CA GLU A 114 -3.01 5.09 0.44
C GLU A 114 -2.59 3.61 0.52
N CYS A 115 -3.56 2.70 0.56
CA CYS A 115 -3.36 1.26 0.60
C CYS A 115 -3.23 0.71 -0.82
N VAL A 116 -2.01 0.67 -1.35
CA VAL A 116 -1.75 0.30 -2.74
C VAL A 116 -2.20 -1.12 -3.06
N MET A 117 -1.92 -2.11 -2.18
CA MET A 117 -2.29 -3.50 -2.46
C MET A 117 -3.81 -3.70 -2.42
N LEU A 118 -4.47 -3.12 -1.41
CA LEU A 118 -5.93 -3.19 -1.29
C LEU A 118 -6.63 -2.47 -2.45
N LYS A 119 -6.11 -1.31 -2.86
CA LYS A 119 -6.65 -0.54 -4.00
C LYS A 119 -6.57 -1.35 -5.29
N ASP A 120 -5.40 -1.89 -5.60
CA ASP A 120 -5.15 -2.66 -6.82
C ASP A 120 -5.99 -3.95 -6.86
N ALA A 121 -6.08 -4.69 -5.75
CA ALA A 121 -6.96 -5.86 -5.63
C ALA A 121 -8.45 -5.50 -5.79
N GLY A 122 -8.89 -4.40 -5.17
CA GLY A 122 -10.25 -3.90 -5.28
C GLY A 122 -10.60 -3.47 -6.71
N ILE A 123 -9.70 -2.76 -7.40
CA ILE A 123 -9.90 -2.33 -8.79
C ILE A 123 -9.99 -3.53 -9.71
N ARG A 124 -9.12 -4.53 -9.53
CA ARG A 124 -9.19 -5.78 -10.29
C ARG A 124 -10.50 -6.53 -10.07
N MET A 125 -11.04 -6.54 -8.84
CA MET A 125 -12.33 -7.16 -8.56
C MET A 125 -13.48 -6.35 -9.18
N ALA A 126 -13.43 -5.02 -9.09
CA ALA A 126 -14.42 -4.11 -9.65
C ALA A 126 -14.48 -4.21 -11.17
N ALA A 127 -13.32 -4.27 -11.83
CA ALA A 127 -13.22 -4.43 -13.28
C ALA A 127 -13.76 -5.78 -13.78
N LYS A 128 -13.71 -6.84 -12.96
CA LYS A 128 -14.31 -8.15 -13.26
C LYS A 128 -15.82 -8.19 -13.02
N ASN A 129 -16.31 -7.49 -12.01
CA ASN A 129 -17.71 -7.55 -11.56
C ASN A 129 -18.39 -6.17 -11.68
N VAL A 130 -18.33 -5.58 -12.87
CA VAL A 130 -18.82 -4.21 -13.07
C VAL A 130 -20.34 -4.11 -12.92
N ASP A 131 -21.08 -5.17 -13.26
CA ASP A 131 -22.54 -5.20 -13.09
C ASP A 131 -22.94 -5.21 -11.60
N GLU A 132 -22.20 -5.94 -10.77
CA GLU A 132 -22.38 -5.95 -9.31
C GLU A 132 -21.97 -4.61 -8.69
N LEU A 133 -20.91 -3.99 -9.23
CA LEU A 133 -20.45 -2.67 -8.81
C LEU A 133 -21.50 -1.58 -9.03
N PHE A 134 -22.12 -1.55 -10.21
CA PHE A 134 -23.17 -0.56 -10.54
C PHE A 134 -24.52 -0.88 -9.90
N GLY A 135 -24.77 -2.13 -9.54
CA GLY A 135 -25.96 -2.53 -8.78
C GLY A 135 -25.91 -2.15 -7.30
N HIS A 136 -24.74 -1.75 -6.78
CA HIS A 136 -24.58 -1.43 -5.36
C HIS A 136 -25.12 -0.03 -5.01
N PRO A 137 -25.88 0.13 -3.90
CA PRO A 137 -26.47 1.42 -3.52
C PRO A 137 -25.42 2.52 -3.30
N GLU A 138 -24.24 2.14 -2.80
CA GLU A 138 -23.13 3.08 -2.54
C GLU A 138 -22.29 3.39 -3.79
N CYS A 139 -22.64 2.87 -4.97
CA CYS A 139 -21.89 3.11 -6.21
C CYS A 139 -21.78 4.60 -6.54
N GLY A 140 -22.77 5.42 -6.15
CA GLY A 140 -22.74 6.87 -6.31
C GLY A 140 -21.51 7.54 -5.66
N ARG A 141 -21.03 7.03 -4.51
CA ARG A 141 -19.82 7.55 -3.85
C ARG A 141 -18.55 7.20 -4.62
N LEU A 142 -18.52 6.02 -5.25
CA LEU A 142 -17.41 5.62 -6.10
C LEU A 142 -17.40 6.42 -7.40
N ILE A 143 -18.57 6.65 -8.01
CA ILE A 143 -18.72 7.47 -9.23
C ILE A 143 -18.25 8.90 -9.00
N ALA A 144 -18.50 9.46 -7.80
CA ALA A 144 -17.97 10.77 -7.41
C ALA A 144 -16.43 10.81 -7.36
N CYS A 145 -15.77 9.66 -7.15
CA CYS A 145 -14.32 9.52 -7.18
C CYS A 145 -13.84 9.19 -8.61
N THR A 146 -13.71 10.23 -9.45
CA THR A 146 -13.32 10.10 -10.86
C THR A 146 -12.02 9.33 -11.05
N GLU A 147 -11.01 9.54 -10.20
CA GLU A 147 -9.74 8.80 -10.20
C GLU A 147 -9.95 7.28 -10.16
N LEU A 148 -10.70 6.78 -9.17
CA LEU A 148 -10.95 5.34 -9.02
C LEU A 148 -11.75 4.78 -10.20
N MET A 149 -12.75 5.52 -10.70
CA MET A 149 -13.52 5.10 -11.86
C MET A 149 -12.68 5.03 -13.14
N THR A 150 -11.76 5.97 -13.33
CA THR A 150 -10.83 5.91 -14.46
C THR A 150 -9.89 4.71 -14.35
N GLU A 151 -9.35 4.41 -13.17
CA GLU A 151 -8.51 3.23 -12.94
C GLU A 151 -9.28 1.92 -13.21
N VAL A 152 -10.54 1.82 -12.75
CA VAL A 152 -11.41 0.67 -13.04
C VAL A 152 -11.69 0.53 -14.54
N HIS A 153 -11.95 1.63 -15.23
CA HIS A 153 -12.22 1.62 -16.68
C HIS A 153 -10.99 1.23 -17.50
N VAL A 154 -9.81 1.74 -17.15
CA VAL A 154 -8.53 1.36 -17.76
C VAL A 154 -8.27 -0.13 -17.55
N MET A 155 -8.41 -0.61 -16.32
CA MET A 155 -8.22 -2.03 -15.98
C MET A 155 -9.23 -2.93 -16.72
N ARG A 156 -10.48 -2.48 -16.89
CA ARG A 156 -11.52 -3.20 -17.64
C ARG A 156 -11.20 -3.32 -19.12
N LYS A 157 -10.69 -2.26 -19.73
CA LYS A 157 -10.35 -2.24 -21.16
C LYS A 157 -9.15 -3.11 -21.51
N GLY A 158 -8.38 -3.57 -20.53
CA GLY A 158 -7.11 -4.24 -20.77
C GLY A 158 -6.02 -3.29 -21.27
N ASP A 159 -6.31 -1.98 -21.34
CA ASP A 159 -5.38 -0.92 -21.71
C ASP A 159 -4.52 -0.53 -20.50
N VAL A 160 -4.06 -1.49 -19.70
CA VAL A 160 -2.91 -1.23 -18.85
C VAL A 160 -1.76 -1.02 -19.84
N PRO A 161 -1.13 0.17 -19.93
CA PRO A 161 0.20 0.21 -20.49
C PRO A 161 1.03 -0.67 -19.56
N SER A 162 1.33 -1.88 -20.05
CA SER A 162 2.34 -2.74 -19.48
C SER A 162 3.66 -1.98 -19.61
N ASP A 163 3.86 -1.00 -18.74
CA ASP A 163 5.15 -0.36 -18.54
C ASP A 163 6.04 -1.42 -17.90
N GLY A 164 6.77 -2.10 -18.78
CA GLY A 164 7.34 -3.40 -18.52
C GLY A 164 6.86 -4.38 -19.60
N THR A 165 7.66 -4.46 -20.65
CA THR A 165 7.80 -5.68 -21.46
C THR A 165 8.34 -6.80 -20.54
N VAL A 166 7.53 -7.27 -19.59
CA VAL A 166 7.79 -8.57 -18.98
C VAL A 166 7.34 -9.59 -20.00
N ASN A 167 8.31 -10.07 -20.78
CA ASN A 167 8.17 -11.19 -21.69
C ASN A 167 7.28 -12.27 -21.04
N ASP A 168 6.20 -12.61 -21.74
CA ASP A 168 5.22 -13.67 -21.40
C ASP A 168 5.85 -15.08 -21.25
N GLU A 169 7.17 -15.18 -21.44
CA GLU A 169 8.01 -16.33 -21.10
C GLU A 169 8.25 -16.49 -19.60
N PHE A 170 8.51 -15.39 -18.86
CA PHE A 170 8.86 -15.50 -17.43
C PHE A 170 7.65 -15.84 -16.56
N SER A 171 6.45 -15.49 -17.01
CA SER A 171 5.21 -15.81 -16.29
C SER A 171 4.86 -17.30 -16.34
N LYS A 172 5.54 -18.09 -17.20
CA LYS A 172 5.35 -19.54 -17.36
C LYS A 172 6.52 -20.35 -16.78
N MET A 173 7.63 -19.70 -16.43
CA MET A 173 8.80 -20.38 -15.88
C MET A 173 8.59 -20.79 -14.43
N SER A 174 8.99 -22.02 -14.14
CA SER A 174 9.15 -22.53 -12.78
C SER A 174 10.18 -21.68 -12.02
N VAL A 175 10.02 -21.55 -10.70
CA VAL A 175 10.99 -20.87 -9.83
C VAL A 175 12.41 -21.43 -10.02
N MET A 176 12.57 -22.72 -10.32
CA MET A 176 13.86 -23.34 -10.66
C MET A 176 14.47 -22.79 -11.97
N GLU A 177 13.64 -22.62 -13.00
CA GLU A 177 14.07 -22.11 -14.33
C GLU A 177 14.47 -20.63 -14.26
N LEU A 178 13.86 -19.88 -13.34
CA LEU A 178 14.25 -18.50 -13.01
C LEU A 178 15.65 -18.45 -12.38
N TYR A 179 15.98 -19.37 -11.46
CA TYR A 179 17.32 -19.44 -10.87
C TYR A 179 18.38 -19.81 -11.92
N GLU A 180 18.07 -20.74 -12.82
CA GLU A 180 19.00 -21.16 -13.88
C GLU A 180 19.22 -20.06 -14.94
N SER A 181 18.18 -19.28 -15.26
CA SER A 181 18.29 -18.11 -16.15
C SER A 181 19.07 -16.95 -15.55
N LEU A 182 19.09 -16.83 -14.22
CA LEU A 182 19.88 -15.81 -13.52
C LEU A 182 21.36 -16.21 -13.41
N ASP A 183 21.65 -17.49 -13.21
CA ASP A 183 23.03 -18.02 -13.12
C ASP A 183 23.74 -18.04 -14.50
N GLY A 184 22.97 -18.09 -15.59
CA GLY A 184 23.50 -18.18 -16.96
C GLY A 184 23.91 -16.87 -17.66
N LYS A 185 23.76 -15.69 -17.04
CA LYS A 185 23.95 -14.38 -17.71
C LYS A 185 25.04 -13.46 -17.15
N ASP A 186 25.95 -13.98 -16.33
CA ASP A 186 27.14 -13.25 -15.89
C ASP A 186 28.38 -13.56 -16.74
N ASN A 187 28.38 -13.14 -18.01
CA ASN A 187 29.64 -13.08 -18.77
C ASN A 187 29.70 -12.03 -19.90
N VAL A 188 29.18 -10.83 -19.66
CA VAL A 188 29.58 -9.65 -20.45
C VAL A 188 29.85 -8.45 -19.53
N LYS A 189 31.14 -8.27 -19.20
CA LYS A 189 31.83 -7.03 -18.79
C LYS A 189 31.17 -6.19 -17.67
N VAL A 190 31.36 -6.62 -16.43
CA VAL A 190 31.14 -5.77 -15.22
C VAL A 190 32.41 -4.97 -14.83
N GLU A 191 33.47 -4.97 -15.64
CA GLU A 191 34.69 -4.19 -15.34
C GLU A 191 34.60 -2.69 -15.71
N ALA A 192 33.53 -2.21 -16.35
CA ALA A 192 33.47 -0.83 -16.82
C ALA A 192 32.72 0.16 -15.89
N TYR A 193 32.19 -0.27 -14.75
CA TYR A 193 31.31 0.58 -13.91
C TYR A 193 31.86 0.97 -12.54
N MET A 194 33.07 0.52 -12.18
CA MET A 194 33.72 0.92 -10.92
C MET A 194 34.69 2.09 -11.07
N ASP A 195 34.95 2.57 -12.29
CA ASP A 195 35.89 3.67 -12.56
C ASP A 195 35.17 4.97 -12.91
N ARG A 196 34.03 5.23 -12.26
CA ARG A 196 33.38 6.55 -12.30
C ARG A 196 33.79 7.34 -11.06
N PRO A 197 34.44 8.50 -11.21
CA PRO A 197 34.76 9.35 -10.08
C PRO A 197 33.47 9.75 -9.36
N SER A 198 33.51 9.71 -8.02
CA SER A 198 32.39 10.05 -7.16
C SER A 198 31.89 11.46 -7.49
N LEU A 199 30.58 11.71 -7.35
CA LEU A 199 29.98 13.04 -7.59
C LEU A 199 30.70 14.18 -6.84
N LEU A 200 31.38 13.86 -5.73
CA LEU A 200 32.23 14.78 -4.97
C LEU A 200 33.51 15.22 -5.72
N GLU A 201 34.09 14.37 -6.56
CA GLU A 201 35.24 14.74 -7.40
C GLU A 201 34.81 15.58 -8.60
N LEU A 202 33.62 15.30 -9.17
CA LEU A 202 33.09 16.08 -10.28
C LEU A 202 32.77 17.53 -9.86
N VAL A 203 32.25 17.71 -8.64
CA VAL A 203 32.00 19.04 -8.06
C VAL A 203 33.30 19.76 -7.69
N ARG A 204 34.35 19.04 -7.27
CA ARG A 204 35.69 19.63 -7.03
C ARG A 204 36.38 20.05 -8.33
N SER A 205 36.21 19.28 -9.39
CA SER A 205 36.80 19.58 -10.71
C SER A 205 36.12 20.77 -11.36
N ALA A 206 34.79 20.92 -11.21
CA ALA A 206 34.04 22.09 -11.68
C ALA A 206 34.36 23.40 -10.93
N ALA A 207 34.85 23.32 -9.69
CA ALA A 207 35.23 24.50 -8.91
C ALA A 207 36.65 25.03 -9.22
N ALA A 208 37.45 24.30 -10.01
CA ALA A 208 38.84 24.66 -10.31
C ALA A 208 38.99 25.51 -11.59
N GLU A 209 37.92 25.74 -12.36
CA GLU A 209 37.93 26.58 -13.56
C GLU A 209 37.18 27.89 -13.33
N THR A 210 37.74 28.76 -12.50
CA THR A 210 37.46 30.20 -12.58
C THR A 210 38.75 30.91 -12.94
N PRO A 211 38.93 31.37 -14.19
CA PRO A 211 40.05 32.21 -14.54
C PRO A 211 39.83 33.60 -13.93
N ALA A 212 40.85 34.06 -13.23
CA ALA A 212 40.98 35.41 -12.72
C ALA A 212 40.88 36.44 -13.85
N GLU A 213 39.95 37.40 -13.72
CA GLU A 213 40.06 38.68 -14.41
C GLU A 213 40.50 39.77 -13.43
N THR A 214 41.44 40.56 -13.93
CA THR A 214 42.33 41.49 -13.23
C THR A 214 41.70 42.89 -13.22
N PRO A 215 41.98 43.76 -12.23
CA PRO A 215 41.34 45.07 -12.10
C PRO A 215 42.10 46.17 -12.83
N ALA A 216 41.41 46.92 -13.68
CA ALA A 216 41.70 48.27 -14.21
C ALA A 216 40.44 48.69 -15.01
N ASP A 217 39.91 49.91 -15.05
CA ASP A 217 40.43 51.23 -14.77
C ASP A 217 39.21 52.17 -14.62
N THR A 218 39.30 53.17 -13.75
CA THR A 218 38.58 54.45 -13.87
C THR A 218 39.34 55.30 -14.91
N PRO A 219 38.92 56.51 -15.36
CA PRO A 219 37.70 57.30 -15.10
C PRO A 219 37.06 57.82 -16.41
N THR A 220 36.01 58.67 -16.34
CA THR A 220 35.93 59.95 -17.08
C THR A 220 34.63 60.67 -16.71
N GLU A 221 34.81 61.92 -16.25
CA GLU A 221 33.82 62.96 -16.01
C GLU A 221 32.89 63.21 -17.20
N MET A 222 31.64 63.59 -16.93
CA MET A 222 31.06 64.79 -17.54
C MET A 222 29.97 65.33 -16.63
N ASP A 223 30.29 66.43 -15.95
CA ASP A 223 29.33 67.46 -15.60
C ASP A 223 28.66 68.01 -16.87
N THR A 224 27.35 68.23 -16.84
CA THR A 224 26.81 69.54 -17.26
C THR A 224 25.44 69.78 -16.62
N GLU A 225 25.33 70.96 -16.04
CA GLU A 225 24.13 71.63 -15.54
C GLU A 225 23.01 71.78 -16.58
N GLU A 226 21.79 72.02 -16.08
CA GLU A 226 21.04 73.27 -16.25
C GLU A 226 19.60 73.15 -16.79
N SER A 227 18.70 73.85 -16.06
CA SER A 227 17.41 74.41 -16.49
C SER A 227 16.28 73.41 -16.83
N LYS A 228 15.10 73.46 -16.20
CA LYS A 228 14.29 74.61 -15.80
C LYS A 228 13.12 74.16 -14.91
#